data_AF-A0A1Z5JDC9-F1
#
_entry.id   AF-A0A1Z5JDC9-F1
#
_cell.length_a   1.000
_cell.length_b   1.000
_cell.length_c   1.000
_cell.angle_alpha   90.00
_cell.angle_beta   90.00
_cell.angle_gamma   90.00
#
_symmetry.space_group_name_H-M   'P 1'
#
loop_
_entity.id
_entity.type
_entity.pdbx_description
1 polymer ?
#
loop_
_entity_poly.entity_id
_entity_poly.type
_entity_poly.pdbx_seq_one_letter_code
_entity_poly.pdbx_strand_id
1 'polypeptide(L)'
;MPPRSLSDRSPVCVTHFDETFLESSSQSSFEVKGSSKSTSRKAYKSLAFAQENEVFEIPHINDFTDEDVAATWYDAEEYAEIKADYQCVIFMMESGERIDDDEEHTTRGLEYRTQQGAWSRYENKRDAYNAVLDEQDRHWKKDIDDPEALRRVYVEQVAKCQKAAEQRAAQDEMDMREIMRADAFREEQQVRRKASKIKPKLVKMKDGSDSSAVRKSSLSKKSKRDSV
;
A
#
# COMPACT_ATOMS: atom_id res chain seq x y z
N MET A 1 2.97 7.96 30.23
CA MET A 1 3.05 6.58 30.77
C MET A 1 3.88 5.73 29.81
N PRO A 2 4.65 4.73 30.26
CA PRO A 2 5.27 3.75 29.37
C PRO A 2 4.19 3.03 28.53
N PRO A 3 4.54 2.50 27.34
CA PRO A 3 3.59 1.75 26.53
C PRO A 3 3.18 0.47 27.25
N ARG A 4 1.88 0.15 27.19
CA ARG A 4 1.33 -1.08 27.73
C ARG A 4 1.85 -2.31 26.99
N SER A 5 1.79 -3.47 27.66
CA SER A 5 2.15 -4.78 27.09
C SER A 5 1.32 -5.08 25.83
N LEU A 6 1.71 -6.10 25.05
CA LEU A 6 0.98 -6.45 23.82
C LEU A 6 -0.44 -6.97 24.10
N SER A 7 -0.70 -7.59 25.27
CA SER A 7 -2.05 -8.01 25.70
C SER A 7 -2.92 -6.84 26.16
N ASP A 8 -2.34 -5.85 26.84
CA ASP A 8 -3.10 -4.77 27.51
C ASP A 8 -3.36 -3.55 26.60
N ARG A 9 -3.07 -3.69 25.31
CA ARG A 9 -3.36 -2.70 24.26
C ARG A 9 -4.80 -2.89 23.78
N SER A 10 -5.71 -2.19 24.44
CA SER A 10 -7.04 -1.84 23.91
C SER A 10 -6.93 -1.37 22.45
N PRO A 11 -7.89 -1.68 21.56
CA PRO A 11 -7.88 -1.21 20.18
C PRO A 11 -7.72 0.31 20.07
N VAL A 12 -7.25 0.77 18.92
CA VAL A 12 -7.10 2.20 18.63
C VAL A 12 -8.50 2.80 18.47
N CYS A 13 -9.05 3.29 19.57
CA CYS A 13 -10.37 3.91 19.63
C CYS A 13 -10.28 5.31 18.97
N VAL A 14 -10.73 5.42 17.71
CA VAL A 14 -10.69 6.67 16.91
C VAL A 14 -11.93 7.53 17.17
N THR A 15 -12.30 7.72 18.44
CA THR A 15 -13.54 8.41 18.83
C THR A 15 -13.36 9.31 20.05
N HIS A 16 -12.86 10.52 19.79
CA HIS A 16 -13.48 11.74 20.33
C HIS A 16 -13.05 12.94 19.46
N PHE A 17 -13.70 13.08 18.30
CA PHE A 17 -13.62 14.31 17.51
C PHE A 17 -14.73 15.24 18.02
N ASP A 18 -14.34 16.36 18.64
CA ASP A 18 -15.29 17.29 19.25
C ASP A 18 -15.79 18.26 18.16
N GLU A 19 -17.03 18.07 17.71
CA GLU A 19 -17.62 18.78 16.55
C GLU A 19 -17.79 20.30 16.78
N THR A 20 -17.67 20.77 18.02
CA THR A 20 -17.92 22.17 18.44
C THR A 20 -17.00 23.22 17.78
N PHE A 21 -16.00 22.82 16.98
CA PHE A 21 -15.09 23.74 16.30
C PHE A 21 -15.52 24.15 14.87
N LEU A 22 -16.47 23.46 14.24
CA LEU A 22 -16.68 23.61 12.78
C LEU A 22 -17.50 24.83 12.32
N GLU A 23 -18.35 25.41 13.18
CA GLU A 23 -19.37 26.40 12.76
C GLU A 23 -18.83 27.77 12.28
N SER A 24 -17.54 28.08 12.48
CA SER A 24 -17.02 29.45 12.28
C SER A 24 -16.31 29.72 10.93
N SER A 25 -16.18 28.73 10.04
CA SER A 25 -15.45 28.91 8.76
C SER A 25 -16.38 29.09 7.55
N SER A 26 -17.17 30.17 7.56
CA SER A 26 -18.10 30.49 6.48
C SER A 26 -17.47 31.29 5.32
N GLN A 27 -17.66 30.77 4.11
CA GLN A 27 -17.65 31.49 2.82
C GLN A 27 -16.34 32.18 2.37
N SER A 28 -15.63 31.53 1.44
CA SER A 28 -14.87 32.24 0.40
C SER A 28 -15.25 31.70 -0.97
N SER A 29 -15.76 32.59 -1.85
CA SER A 29 -16.20 32.24 -3.21
C SER A 29 -15.29 32.89 -4.23
N PHE A 30 -14.78 32.10 -5.18
CA PHE A 30 -13.83 32.54 -6.20
C PHE A 30 -14.43 32.35 -7.61
N GLU A 31 -15.00 33.42 -8.19
CA GLU A 31 -15.46 33.39 -9.60
C GLU A 31 -14.27 33.28 -10.57
N VAL A 32 -14.18 32.18 -11.33
CA VAL A 32 -13.20 32.02 -12.42
C VAL A 32 -13.90 32.14 -13.78
N LYS A 33 -13.78 33.31 -14.42
CA LYS A 33 -14.36 33.58 -15.75
C LYS A 33 -13.52 32.96 -16.88
N GLY A 34 -13.82 31.72 -17.23
CA GLY A 34 -13.19 30.99 -18.33
C GLY A 34 -13.62 31.50 -19.72
N SER A 35 -12.69 32.08 -20.48
CA SER A 35 -12.92 32.48 -21.88
C SER A 35 -12.96 31.27 -22.82
N SER A 36 -14.03 31.13 -23.61
CA SER A 36 -14.25 30.01 -24.50
C SER A 36 -13.62 30.22 -25.89
N LYS A 37 -12.56 29.47 -26.18
CA LYS A 37 -12.11 29.20 -27.57
C LYS A 37 -12.10 27.70 -27.82
N SER A 38 -12.69 27.30 -28.94
CA SER A 38 -12.83 25.90 -29.35
C SER A 38 -11.59 25.42 -30.11
N THR A 39 -10.86 24.50 -29.51
CA THR A 39 -9.87 23.65 -30.18
C THR A 39 -10.26 22.19 -29.98
N SER A 40 -9.93 21.32 -30.93
CA SER A 40 -10.28 19.90 -30.87
C SER A 40 -9.66 19.25 -29.63
N ARG A 41 -10.52 18.84 -28.69
CA ARG A 41 -10.11 18.22 -27.42
C ARG A 41 -10.16 16.70 -27.54
N LYS A 42 -9.09 16.03 -27.14
CA LYS A 42 -9.16 14.63 -26.71
C LYS A 42 -10.16 14.56 -25.54
N ALA A 43 -10.82 13.42 -25.34
CA ALA A 43 -11.79 13.24 -24.25
C ALA A 43 -11.09 13.24 -22.87
N TYR A 44 -10.79 14.43 -22.35
CA TYR A 44 -10.38 14.63 -20.97
C TYR A 44 -11.55 14.24 -20.08
N LYS A 45 -11.32 13.36 -19.09
CA LYS A 45 -12.33 13.02 -18.08
C LYS A 45 -12.59 14.28 -17.24
N SER A 46 -13.67 15.00 -17.52
CA SER A 46 -14.08 16.17 -16.75
C SER A 46 -14.70 15.71 -15.44
N LEU A 47 -14.00 15.94 -14.34
CA LEU A 47 -14.62 15.90 -13.02
C LEU A 47 -15.61 17.06 -12.90
N ALA A 48 -16.86 16.73 -12.57
CA ALA A 48 -17.86 17.66 -12.09
C ALA A 48 -18.30 17.17 -10.72
N PHE A 49 -18.56 18.09 -9.79
CA PHE A 49 -19.18 17.75 -8.52
C PHE A 49 -20.65 17.42 -8.73
N ALA A 50 -21.22 16.60 -7.84
CA ALA A 50 -22.66 16.40 -7.80
C ALA A 50 -23.37 17.74 -7.56
N GLN A 51 -24.51 17.96 -8.22
CA GLN A 51 -25.28 19.20 -8.08
C GLN A 51 -26.10 19.22 -6.78
N GLU A 52 -26.37 18.04 -6.23
CA GLU A 52 -27.09 17.80 -4.97
C GLU A 52 -26.24 16.83 -4.13
N ASN A 53 -26.26 17.00 -2.81
CA ASN A 53 -25.53 16.11 -1.89
C ASN A 53 -26.46 15.00 -1.42
N GLU A 54 -26.09 13.75 -1.68
CA GLU A 54 -26.70 12.60 -0.98
C GLU A 54 -26.19 12.58 0.47
N VAL A 55 -27.09 12.67 1.42
CA VAL A 55 -26.79 12.61 2.86
C VAL A 55 -27.39 11.32 3.42
N PHE A 56 -26.53 10.49 3.99
CA PHE A 56 -26.92 9.24 4.65
C PHE A 56 -26.70 9.39 6.16
N GLU A 57 -27.75 9.13 6.94
CA GLU A 57 -27.64 9.05 8.40
C GLU A 57 -26.98 7.70 8.74
N ILE A 58 -25.79 7.77 9.34
CA ILE A 58 -25.05 6.58 9.78
C ILE A 58 -25.52 6.28 11.21
N PRO A 59 -26.13 5.11 11.49
CA PRO A 59 -26.56 4.76 12.84
C PRO A 59 -25.36 4.73 13.79
N HIS A 60 -25.60 5.02 15.07
CA HIS A 60 -24.55 4.94 16.08
C HIS A 60 -24.23 3.47 16.38
N ILE A 61 -22.97 3.14 16.69
CA ILE A 61 -22.50 1.75 16.85
C ILE A 61 -23.25 0.94 17.93
N ASN A 62 -23.82 1.61 18.93
CA ASN A 62 -24.64 0.96 19.97
C ASN A 62 -26.07 0.61 19.50
N ASP A 63 -26.49 1.15 18.35
CA ASP A 63 -27.84 1.02 17.79
C ASP A 63 -27.86 0.04 16.59
N PHE A 64 -26.69 -0.54 16.24
CA PHE A 64 -26.58 -1.62 15.26
C PHE A 64 -27.33 -2.86 15.73
N THR A 65 -28.05 -3.53 14.83
CA THR A 65 -28.63 -4.85 15.12
C THR A 65 -27.57 -5.95 15.00
N ASP A 66 -27.85 -7.13 15.55
CA ASP A 66 -27.00 -8.32 15.34
C ASP A 66 -26.84 -8.66 13.83
N GLU A 67 -27.83 -8.30 13.00
CA GLU A 67 -27.78 -8.45 11.54
C GLU A 67 -26.81 -7.44 10.88
N ASP A 68 -26.77 -6.18 11.36
CA ASP A 68 -25.80 -5.17 10.89
C ASP A 68 -24.37 -5.50 11.33
N VAL A 69 -24.20 -6.03 12.55
CA VAL A 69 -22.91 -6.52 13.05
C VAL A 69 -22.45 -7.72 12.22
N ALA A 70 -23.32 -8.67 11.90
CA ALA A 70 -23.00 -9.81 11.03
C ALA A 70 -22.79 -9.40 9.55
N ALA A 71 -23.30 -8.24 9.12
CA ALA A 71 -23.06 -7.66 7.80
C ALA A 71 -21.83 -6.71 7.75
N THR A 72 -21.10 -6.56 8.86
CA THR A 72 -19.84 -5.81 8.93
C THR A 72 -18.72 -6.59 8.23
N TRP A 73 -17.64 -5.90 7.82
CA TRP A 73 -16.57 -6.46 6.98
C TRP A 73 -15.82 -7.68 7.55
N TYR A 74 -15.81 -7.84 8.87
CA TYR A 74 -15.23 -8.98 9.58
C TYR A 74 -16.04 -9.25 10.83
N ASP A 75 -16.28 -10.52 11.14
CA ASP A 75 -16.86 -10.92 12.43
C ASP A 75 -15.81 -11.01 13.56
N ALA A 76 -16.24 -11.39 14.76
CA ALA A 76 -15.39 -11.47 15.94
C ALA A 76 -14.40 -12.66 15.92
N GLU A 77 -14.69 -13.72 15.17
CA GLU A 77 -13.83 -14.89 14.99
C GLU A 77 -12.79 -14.60 13.90
N GLU A 78 -13.21 -14.09 12.74
CA GLU A 78 -12.30 -13.62 11.67
C GLU A 78 -11.31 -12.57 12.17
N TYR A 79 -11.77 -11.60 12.98
CA TYR A 79 -10.89 -10.60 13.58
C TYR A 79 -9.91 -11.20 14.60
N ALA A 80 -10.26 -12.31 15.25
CA ALA A 80 -9.37 -13.03 16.16
C ALA A 80 -8.31 -13.84 15.39
N GLU A 81 -8.66 -14.45 14.26
CA GLU A 81 -7.72 -15.14 13.36
C GLU A 81 -6.71 -14.15 12.77
N ILE A 82 -7.17 -13.08 12.12
CA ILE A 82 -6.32 -12.00 11.58
C ILE A 82 -5.34 -11.47 12.64
N LYS A 83 -5.78 -11.40 13.90
CA LYS A 83 -4.98 -10.96 15.04
C LYS A 83 -3.94 -11.99 15.48
N ALA A 84 -4.23 -13.28 15.41
CA ALA A 84 -3.26 -14.35 15.68
C ALA A 84 -2.16 -14.35 14.61
N ASP A 85 -2.52 -14.21 13.34
CA ASP A 85 -1.60 -14.23 12.20
C ASP A 85 -0.56 -13.10 12.30
N TYR A 86 -1.00 -11.84 12.43
CA TYR A 86 -0.06 -10.73 12.56
C TYR A 86 0.72 -10.76 13.90
N GLN A 87 0.22 -11.44 14.94
CA GLN A 87 0.99 -11.67 16.16
C GLN A 87 2.16 -12.64 15.95
N CYS A 88 1.98 -13.66 15.11
CA CYS A 88 3.08 -14.55 14.69
C CYS A 88 4.17 -13.77 13.95
N VAL A 89 3.78 -12.93 12.98
CA VAL A 89 4.72 -12.07 12.24
C VAL A 89 5.47 -11.11 13.17
N ILE A 90 4.78 -10.46 14.12
CA ILE A 90 5.43 -9.58 15.12
C ILE A 90 6.46 -10.36 15.96
N PHE A 91 6.15 -11.59 16.39
CA PHE A 91 7.08 -12.39 17.17
C PHE A 91 8.37 -12.72 16.38
N MET A 92 8.25 -13.06 15.10
CA MET A 92 9.41 -13.27 14.22
C MET A 92 10.20 -11.97 13.94
N MET A 93 9.52 -10.82 13.85
CA MET A 93 10.20 -9.52 13.78
C MET A 93 10.97 -9.19 15.08
N GLU A 94 10.47 -9.63 16.24
CA GLU A 94 11.07 -9.39 17.55
C GLU A 94 12.16 -10.41 17.93
N SER A 95 12.13 -11.64 17.38
CA SER A 95 13.24 -12.60 17.48
C SER A 95 14.46 -12.20 16.63
N GLY A 96 14.26 -11.31 15.65
CA GLY A 96 15.30 -10.89 14.70
C GLY A 96 15.50 -11.89 13.55
N GLU A 97 14.53 -12.78 13.32
CA GLU A 97 14.54 -13.67 12.17
C GLU A 97 14.32 -12.91 10.85
N ARG A 98 14.93 -13.40 9.77
CA ARG A 98 14.67 -12.85 8.43
C ARG A 98 13.34 -13.39 7.93
N ILE A 99 12.33 -12.54 7.98
CA ILE A 99 11.09 -12.70 7.24
C ILE A 99 11.34 -12.17 5.83
N ASP A 100 11.06 -12.98 4.81
CA ASP A 100 10.87 -12.52 3.44
C ASP A 100 9.36 -12.26 3.26
N ASP A 101 8.95 -11.12 2.70
CA ASP A 101 7.52 -10.82 2.52
C ASP A 101 6.91 -11.75 1.44
N ASP A 102 5.89 -12.53 1.80
CA ASP A 102 5.18 -13.49 0.95
C ASP A 102 3.64 -13.45 1.16
N GLU A 103 2.90 -14.45 0.68
CA GLU A 103 1.43 -14.52 0.77
C GLU A 103 0.91 -14.82 2.19
N GLU A 104 1.76 -15.36 3.09
CA GLU A 104 1.43 -15.70 4.48
C GLU A 104 2.04 -14.68 5.46
N HIS A 105 3.20 -14.09 5.13
CA HIS A 105 3.97 -13.23 6.01
C HIS A 105 4.20 -11.86 5.36
N THR A 106 3.69 -10.80 5.99
CA THR A 106 3.95 -9.42 5.55
C THR A 106 4.35 -8.57 6.75
N THR A 107 5.60 -8.12 6.77
CA THR A 107 6.16 -7.24 7.81
C THR A 107 5.59 -5.81 7.74
N ARG A 108 5.04 -5.43 6.59
CA ARG A 108 4.55 -4.09 6.30
C ARG A 108 3.35 -3.69 7.17
N GLY A 109 3.40 -2.51 7.78
CA GLY A 109 2.35 -1.98 8.65
C GLY A 109 2.43 -2.48 10.10
N LEU A 110 3.26 -3.49 10.36
CA LEU A 110 3.49 -4.06 11.70
C LEU A 110 4.66 -3.41 12.42
N GLU A 111 5.39 -2.47 11.80
CA GLU A 111 6.61 -1.89 12.37
C GLU A 111 6.33 -1.21 13.71
N TYR A 112 5.21 -0.49 13.82
CA TYR A 112 4.74 0.15 15.05
C TYR A 112 3.85 -0.74 15.95
N ARG A 113 3.75 -2.04 15.66
CA ARG A 113 3.14 -3.04 16.56
C ARG A 113 4.20 -3.62 17.51
N THR A 114 5.40 -3.88 16.99
CA THR A 114 6.60 -4.28 17.76
C THR A 114 6.85 -3.40 18.99
N GLN A 115 7.53 -3.91 20.00
CA GLN A 115 7.95 -3.19 21.20
C GLN A 115 8.82 -1.98 20.85
N GLN A 116 9.83 -2.15 19.98
CA GLN A 116 10.73 -1.06 19.57
C GLN A 116 9.96 0.03 18.83
N GLY A 117 9.20 -0.31 17.80
CA GLY A 117 8.43 0.69 17.04
C GLY A 117 7.34 1.36 17.87
N ALA A 118 6.64 0.61 18.73
CA ALA A 118 5.65 1.18 19.65
C ALA A 118 6.29 2.16 20.64
N TRP A 119 7.50 1.87 21.14
CA TRP A 119 8.28 2.79 21.96
C TRP A 119 8.71 4.02 21.17
N SER A 120 9.31 3.87 19.98
CA SER A 120 9.69 5.00 19.12
C SER A 120 8.51 5.91 18.76
N ARG A 121 7.32 5.34 18.50
CA ARG A 121 6.09 6.11 18.26
C ARG A 121 5.62 6.86 19.51
N TYR A 122 5.79 6.28 20.71
CA TYR A 122 5.49 6.95 21.97
C TYR A 122 6.46 8.12 22.21
N GLU A 123 7.76 7.92 22.03
CA GLU A 123 8.77 8.97 22.19
C GLU A 123 8.58 10.10 21.18
N ASN A 124 8.42 9.79 19.90
CA ASN A 124 8.20 10.80 18.86
C ASN A 124 6.96 11.70 19.14
N LYS A 125 5.89 11.14 19.74
CA LYS A 125 4.75 11.94 20.22
C LYS A 125 5.09 12.75 21.47
N ARG A 126 5.68 12.13 22.49
CA ARG A 126 6.10 12.78 23.74
C ARG A 126 7.01 13.99 23.46
N ASP A 127 8.05 13.80 22.66
CA ASP A 127 9.06 14.81 22.37
C ASP A 127 8.44 16.02 21.65
N ALA A 128 7.57 15.76 20.68
CA ALA A 128 6.87 16.81 19.93
C ALA A 128 5.85 17.57 20.79
N TYR A 129 5.11 16.89 21.68
CA TYR A 129 4.21 17.55 22.63
C TYR A 129 4.98 18.37 23.66
N ASN A 130 6.05 17.82 24.25
CA ASN A 130 6.89 18.52 25.21
C ASN A 130 7.49 19.80 24.59
N ALA A 131 8.06 19.73 23.38
CA ALA A 131 8.64 20.89 22.72
C ALA A 131 7.65 22.03 22.45
N VAL A 132 6.38 21.71 22.14
CA VAL A 132 5.31 22.71 21.99
C VAL A 132 4.91 23.28 23.34
N LEU A 133 4.71 22.43 24.36
CA LEU A 133 4.38 22.87 25.72
C LEU A 133 5.48 23.77 26.30
N ASP A 134 6.76 23.39 26.16
CA ASP A 134 7.91 24.17 26.61
C ASP A 134 8.05 25.53 25.91
N GLU A 135 7.50 25.69 24.70
CA GLU A 135 7.41 26.99 24.00
C GLU A 135 6.19 27.79 24.45
N GLN A 136 5.00 27.17 24.59
CA GLN A 136 3.81 27.81 25.19
C GLN A 136 4.11 28.35 26.60
N ASP A 137 4.84 27.58 27.41
CA ASP A 137 5.26 27.95 28.76
C ASP A 137 6.32 29.06 28.77
N ARG A 138 7.01 29.31 27.64
CA ARG A 138 7.91 30.47 27.43
C ARG A 138 7.17 31.68 26.89
N HIS A 139 6.11 31.46 26.12
CA HIS A 139 5.21 32.48 25.59
C HIS A 139 4.37 33.13 26.69
N TRP A 140 3.67 32.34 27.51
CA TRP A 140 2.88 32.84 28.65
C TRP A 140 3.72 33.64 29.65
N LYS A 141 4.97 33.24 29.90
CA LYS A 141 5.89 33.96 30.82
C LYS A 141 6.42 35.29 30.25
N LYS A 142 6.09 35.63 29.01
CA LYS A 142 6.57 36.83 28.29
C LYS A 142 5.47 37.65 27.62
N ASP A 143 4.21 37.19 27.71
CA ASP A 143 3.06 37.75 27.00
C ASP A 143 3.28 37.81 25.46
N ILE A 144 3.74 36.69 24.89
CA ILE A 144 4.03 36.54 23.44
C ILE A 144 3.01 35.61 22.78
N ASP A 145 2.46 36.04 21.65
CA ASP A 145 1.74 35.18 20.71
C ASP A 145 2.50 35.10 19.38
N ASP A 146 3.13 33.95 19.11
CA ASP A 146 3.78 33.61 17.83
C ASP A 146 3.47 32.14 17.49
N PRO A 147 2.36 31.85 16.77
CA PRO A 147 2.04 30.49 16.37
C PRO A 147 3.07 29.89 15.41
N GLU A 148 3.87 30.70 14.71
CA GLU A 148 4.98 30.22 13.89
C GLU A 148 6.16 29.74 14.76
N ALA A 149 6.36 30.23 15.99
CA ALA A 149 7.32 29.64 16.94
C ALA A 149 6.91 28.22 17.32
N LEU A 150 5.65 28.04 17.71
CA LEU A 150 5.08 26.73 18.03
C LEU A 150 5.20 25.76 16.85
N ARG A 151 4.91 26.24 15.63
CA ARG A 151 5.08 25.45 14.40
C ARG A 151 6.54 25.07 14.15
N ARG A 152 7.49 26.00 14.34
CA ARG A 152 8.93 25.74 14.15
C ARG A 152 9.43 24.62 15.06
N VAL A 153 9.17 24.69 16.36
CA VAL A 153 9.63 23.66 17.32
C VAL A 153 8.95 22.30 17.11
N TYR A 154 7.67 22.28 16.72
CA TYR A 154 6.98 21.03 16.38
C TYR A 154 7.58 20.37 15.12
N VAL A 155 7.77 21.15 14.05
CA VAL A 155 8.34 20.67 12.77
C VAL A 155 9.73 20.09 12.97
N GLU A 156 10.57 20.72 13.79
CA GLU A 156 11.90 20.20 14.14
C GLU A 156 11.84 18.80 14.79
N GLN A 157 10.92 18.59 15.75
CA GLN A 157 10.77 17.28 16.40
C GLN A 157 10.19 16.19 15.48
N VAL A 158 9.31 16.54 14.54
CA VAL A 158 8.70 15.55 13.62
C VAL A 158 9.50 15.32 12.33
N ALA A 159 10.54 16.11 12.03
CA ALA A 159 11.40 15.93 10.86
C ALA A 159 12.01 14.51 10.76
N LYS A 160 12.38 13.91 11.91
CA LYS A 160 12.81 12.50 12.00
C LYS A 160 11.74 11.51 11.49
N CYS A 161 10.46 11.80 11.75
CA CYS A 161 9.33 10.97 11.33
C CYS A 161 9.02 11.17 9.84
N GLN A 162 9.04 12.42 9.36
CA GLN A 162 8.85 12.74 7.93
C GLN A 162 9.90 12.02 7.08
N LYS A 163 11.19 12.15 7.41
CA LYS A 163 12.27 11.48 6.68
C LYS A 163 12.11 9.96 6.65
N ALA A 164 11.70 9.35 7.77
CA ALA A 164 11.43 7.92 7.84
C ALA A 164 10.19 7.47 7.03
N ALA A 165 9.23 8.37 6.79
CA ALA A 165 8.11 8.13 5.88
C ALA A 165 8.51 8.29 4.41
N GLU A 166 9.31 9.30 4.07
CA GLU A 166 9.86 9.52 2.72
C GLU A 166 10.75 8.36 2.27
N GLN A 167 11.68 7.91 3.12
CA GLN A 167 12.54 6.76 2.86
C GLN A 167 11.74 5.46 2.66
N ARG A 168 10.67 5.28 3.45
CA ARG A 168 9.76 4.13 3.34
C ARG A 168 8.97 4.16 2.04
N ALA A 169 8.38 5.31 1.69
CA ALA A 169 7.64 5.48 0.43
C ALA A 169 8.52 5.28 -0.82
N ALA A 170 9.81 5.66 -0.75
CA ALA A 170 10.76 5.41 -1.82
C ALA A 170 11.09 3.90 -1.99
N GLN A 171 11.13 3.14 -0.89
CA GLN A 171 11.29 1.69 -0.92
C GLN A 171 10.05 1.02 -1.51
N ASP A 172 8.84 1.41 -1.07
CA ASP A 172 7.57 0.93 -1.62
C ASP A 172 7.49 1.11 -3.15
N GLU A 173 7.96 2.26 -3.64
CA GLU A 173 8.00 2.58 -5.08
C GLU A 173 9.05 1.74 -5.84
N MET A 174 10.08 1.21 -5.17
CA MET A 174 11.02 0.26 -5.76
C MET A 174 10.44 -1.15 -5.79
N ASP A 175 9.85 -1.61 -4.69
CA ASP A 175 9.33 -2.96 -4.54
C ASP A 175 8.14 -3.19 -5.48
N MET A 176 7.20 -2.24 -5.55
CA MET A 176 6.08 -2.30 -6.49
C MET A 176 6.53 -2.28 -7.96
N ARG A 177 7.63 -1.59 -8.30
CA ARG A 177 8.22 -1.63 -9.65
C ARG A 177 8.86 -2.99 -9.95
N GLU A 178 9.37 -3.71 -8.95
CA GLU A 178 9.90 -5.06 -9.14
C GLU A 178 8.78 -6.08 -9.34
N ILE A 179 7.74 -6.03 -8.49
CA ILE A 179 6.52 -6.86 -8.61
C ILE A 179 5.90 -6.70 -10.02
N MET A 180 5.68 -5.48 -10.49
CA MET A 180 5.12 -5.22 -11.82
C MET A 180 5.98 -5.78 -12.98
N ARG A 181 7.31 -5.82 -12.83
CA ARG A 181 8.20 -6.44 -13.83
C ARG A 181 8.11 -7.97 -13.78
N ALA A 182 8.06 -8.54 -12.59
CA ALA A 182 7.89 -9.97 -12.38
C ALA A 182 6.56 -10.44 -12.98
N ASP A 183 5.47 -9.71 -12.79
CA ASP A 183 4.16 -10.03 -13.35
C ASP A 183 4.10 -9.93 -14.87
N ALA A 184 4.66 -8.87 -15.47
CA ALA A 184 4.76 -8.76 -16.92
C ALA A 184 5.54 -9.95 -17.53
N PHE A 185 6.59 -10.42 -16.86
CA PHE A 185 7.33 -11.62 -17.27
C PHE A 185 6.52 -12.91 -17.05
N ARG A 186 5.83 -13.06 -15.90
CA ARG A 186 4.93 -14.19 -15.63
C ARG A 186 3.85 -14.29 -16.70
N GLU A 187 3.23 -13.18 -17.10
CA GLU A 187 2.23 -13.13 -18.15
C GLU A 187 2.81 -13.50 -19.53
N GLU A 188 3.96 -12.95 -19.93
CA GLU A 188 4.57 -13.28 -21.23
C GLU A 188 4.87 -14.79 -21.34
N GLN A 189 5.37 -15.41 -20.27
CA GLN A 189 5.59 -16.86 -20.22
C GLN A 189 4.28 -17.65 -20.28
N GLN A 190 3.20 -17.18 -19.65
CA GLN A 190 1.89 -17.80 -19.82
C GLN A 190 1.39 -17.71 -21.27
N VAL A 191 1.50 -16.55 -21.92
CA VAL A 191 1.08 -16.35 -23.32
C VAL A 191 1.90 -17.27 -24.25
N ARG A 192 3.22 -17.34 -24.09
CA ARG A 192 4.10 -18.26 -24.82
C ARG A 192 3.70 -19.73 -24.62
N ARG A 193 3.36 -20.14 -23.39
CA ARG A 193 2.92 -21.52 -23.05
C ARG A 193 1.48 -21.84 -23.49
N LYS A 194 0.62 -20.84 -23.66
CA LYS A 194 -0.72 -20.96 -24.27
C LYS A 194 -0.57 -21.11 -25.79
N ALA A 195 0.19 -20.23 -26.45
CA ALA A 195 0.43 -20.26 -27.89
C ALA A 195 1.10 -21.57 -28.38
N SER A 196 2.07 -22.11 -27.63
CA SER A 196 2.76 -23.36 -28.04
C SER A 196 1.84 -24.60 -28.02
N LYS A 197 0.77 -24.59 -27.22
CA LYS A 197 -0.28 -25.63 -27.20
C LYS A 197 -1.27 -25.54 -28.36
N ILE A 198 -1.35 -24.39 -29.05
CA ILE A 198 -2.33 -24.11 -30.12
C ILE A 198 -1.80 -24.51 -31.52
N LYS A 199 -0.66 -25.22 -31.60
CA LYS A 199 -0.17 -25.77 -32.87
C LYS A 199 -1.15 -26.83 -33.42
N PRO A 200 -1.75 -26.64 -34.61
CA PRO A 200 -2.77 -27.53 -35.12
C PRO A 200 -2.17 -28.90 -35.51
N LYS A 201 -3.01 -29.96 -35.41
CA LYS A 201 -2.71 -31.27 -36.00
C LYS A 201 -2.73 -31.15 -37.53
N LEU A 202 -1.60 -30.79 -38.15
CA LEU A 202 -1.45 -30.91 -39.60
C LEU A 202 -1.43 -32.41 -39.93
N VAL A 203 -2.56 -32.91 -40.44
CA VAL A 203 -2.78 -34.33 -40.71
C VAL A 203 -1.79 -34.79 -41.79
N LYS A 204 -1.11 -35.91 -41.53
CA LYS A 204 -0.35 -36.63 -42.57
C LYS A 204 -1.34 -37.20 -43.58
N MET A 205 -1.57 -36.49 -44.69
CA MET A 205 -2.14 -37.15 -45.87
C MET A 205 -1.13 -38.19 -46.37
N LYS A 206 -1.63 -39.39 -46.64
CA LYS A 206 -0.85 -40.61 -46.84
C LYS A 206 -1.12 -41.15 -48.23
N ASP A 207 -0.68 -40.40 -49.23
CA ASP A 207 -0.71 -40.87 -50.62
C ASP A 207 0.43 -41.86 -50.81
N GLY A 208 0.07 -43.08 -51.23
CA GLY A 208 1.00 -44.15 -51.54
C GLY A 208 0.77 -44.65 -52.95
N SER A 209 1.76 -44.52 -53.81
CA SER A 209 1.86 -45.21 -55.08
C SER A 209 3.32 -45.61 -55.34
N ASP A 210 3.50 -46.82 -55.87
CA ASP A 210 4.81 -47.40 -56.15
C ASP A 210 5.53 -46.69 -57.31
N SER A 211 6.86 -46.60 -57.23
CA SER A 211 7.72 -47.27 -58.22
C SER A 211 9.23 -47.13 -57.94
N SER A 212 9.96 -48.13 -58.42
CA SER A 212 11.41 -48.31 -58.37
C SER A 212 12.25 -47.20 -59.04
N ALA A 213 13.46 -46.91 -58.52
CA ALA A 213 14.72 -47.22 -59.22
C ALA A 213 16.04 -46.81 -58.49
N VAL A 214 16.86 -47.81 -58.15
CA VAL A 214 18.30 -47.92 -58.51
C VAL A 214 19.15 -46.64 -58.72
N ARG A 215 20.07 -46.31 -57.79
CA ARG A 215 21.55 -46.47 -57.97
C ARG A 215 22.38 -46.21 -56.68
N LYS A 216 23.72 -46.34 -56.79
CA LYS A 216 24.72 -46.48 -55.70
C LYS A 216 25.52 -45.19 -55.43
N SER A 217 26.38 -45.24 -54.38
CA SER A 217 27.58 -44.40 -54.12
C SER A 217 27.39 -43.02 -53.47
N SER A 218 28.31 -42.48 -52.65
CA SER A 218 29.41 -43.08 -51.84
C SER A 218 30.11 -42.07 -50.90
N LEU A 219 30.73 -42.58 -49.82
CA LEU A 219 31.97 -42.09 -49.16
C LEU A 219 32.02 -40.72 -48.41
N SER A 220 32.26 -40.85 -47.09
CA SER A 220 33.07 -39.93 -46.24
C SER A 220 32.43 -38.59 -45.80
N LYS A 221 32.93 -37.85 -44.78
CA LYS A 221 34.21 -37.91 -44.03
C LYS A 221 34.08 -37.38 -42.57
N LYS A 222 35.12 -37.52 -41.73
CA LYS A 222 35.13 -37.18 -40.27
C LYS A 222 35.47 -35.71 -39.94
N SER A 223 34.86 -35.19 -38.87
CA SER A 223 35.25 -34.11 -37.93
C SER A 223 34.17 -34.07 -36.82
N LYS A 224 34.25 -33.55 -35.59
CA LYS A 224 35.29 -33.19 -34.58
C LYS A 224 36.58 -32.40 -34.91
N ARG A 225 36.64 -31.16 -34.37
CA ARG A 225 37.54 -30.59 -33.31
C ARG A 225 36.75 -29.47 -32.60
N ASP A 226 36.77 -29.30 -31.27
CA ASP A 226 37.83 -28.89 -30.30
C ASP A 226 38.27 -27.41 -30.38
N SER A 227 37.83 -26.60 -29.40
CA SER A 227 38.58 -25.52 -28.71
C SER A 227 37.66 -24.93 -27.61
N VAL A 228 38.00 -25.07 -26.31
CA VAL A 228 38.82 -24.13 -25.49
C VAL A 228 38.07 -22.84 -25.20
#